data_AF-F7K4M3-F1
#
_entry.id   AF-F7K4M3-F1
#
_cell.length_a   1.000
_cell.length_b   1.000
_cell.length_c   1.000
_cell.angle_alpha   90.00
_cell.angle_beta   90.00
_cell.angle_gamma   90.00
#
_symmetry.space_group_name_H-M   'P 1'
#
loop_
_entity.id
_entity.type
_entity.pdbx_description
1 polymer ?
#
loop_
_entity_poly.entity_id
_entity_poly.type
_entity_poly.pdbx_seq_one_letter_code
_entity_poly.pdbx_strand_id
1 'polypeptide(L)'
;METISFFDYKEDYYHGFLAGLLKMMDGYILKSNRESGLGRSDLLLLSPAYEGVAVIMELKIADSFAQLNDSARQALCQIKEKKYDAELKLEGYHTFIYYGISFYKKLCRVIAE
;
A
#
# COMPACT_ATOMS: atom_id res chain seq x y z
N MET A 1 7.72 -2.34 -26.28
CA MET A 1 8.16 -1.10 -25.63
C MET A 1 6.97 -0.62 -24.82
N GLU A 2 6.83 -1.14 -23.60
CA GLU A 2 5.74 -0.77 -22.70
C GLU A 2 5.92 0.71 -22.34
N THR A 3 4.95 1.51 -22.75
CA THR A 3 4.98 2.96 -22.53
C THR A 3 4.60 3.17 -21.07
N ILE A 4 5.58 3.50 -20.24
CA ILE A 4 5.35 3.92 -18.85
C ILE A 4 4.33 5.05 -18.90
N SER A 5 3.18 4.84 -18.28
CA SER A 5 2.05 5.76 -18.43
C SER A 5 2.30 7.01 -17.58
N PHE A 6 1.75 8.15 -17.97
CA PHE A 6 1.83 9.38 -17.15
C PHE A 6 1.22 9.20 -15.73
N PHE A 7 0.40 8.15 -15.53
CA PHE A 7 -0.14 7.80 -14.22
C PHE A 7 0.91 7.18 -13.30
N ASP A 8 1.80 6.34 -13.84
CA ASP A 8 2.88 5.69 -13.10
C ASP A 8 3.75 6.75 -12.40
N TYR A 9 4.10 7.83 -13.12
CA TYR A 9 4.89 8.95 -12.57
C TYR A 9 4.24 9.69 -11.39
N LYS A 10 2.90 9.76 -11.34
CA LYS A 10 2.23 10.42 -10.21
C LYS A 10 2.11 9.47 -9.02
N GLU A 11 1.85 8.19 -9.25
CA GLU A 11 1.83 7.18 -8.19
C GLU A 11 3.22 7.06 -7.55
N ASP A 12 4.28 7.07 -8.36
CA ASP A 12 5.68 7.08 -7.92
C ASP A 12 5.99 8.23 -6.96
N TYR A 13 5.40 9.42 -7.16
CA TYR A 13 5.60 10.55 -6.25
C TYR A 13 5.01 10.28 -4.86
N TYR A 14 3.74 9.87 -4.77
CA TYR A 14 3.10 9.61 -3.47
C TYR A 14 3.68 8.38 -2.79
N HIS A 15 4.04 7.37 -3.57
CA HIS A 15 4.77 6.20 -3.11
C HIS A 15 6.10 6.63 -2.47
N GLY A 16 6.92 7.41 -3.19
CA GLY A 16 8.20 7.91 -2.68
C GLY A 16 8.05 8.81 -1.45
N PHE A 17 7.04 9.67 -1.43
CA PHE A 17 6.71 10.51 -0.27
C PHE A 17 6.37 9.68 0.97
N LEU A 18 5.44 8.74 0.86
CA LEU A 18 5.05 7.87 1.98
C LEU A 18 6.20 6.97 2.41
N ALA A 19 6.93 6.36 1.47
CA ALA A 19 8.09 5.55 1.78
C ALA A 19 9.16 6.34 2.55
N GLY A 20 9.40 7.59 2.14
CA GLY A 20 10.34 8.49 2.82
C GLY A 20 9.94 8.77 4.27
N LEU A 21 8.65 9.03 4.52
CA LEU A 21 8.13 9.25 5.88
C LEU A 21 8.21 7.98 6.75
N LEU A 22 7.76 6.85 6.20
CA LEU A 22 7.69 5.59 6.94
C LEU A 22 9.07 5.00 7.24
N LYS A 23 10.07 5.26 6.39
CA LYS A 23 11.45 4.83 6.62
C LYS A 23 12.06 5.44 7.89
N MET A 24 11.50 6.53 8.40
CA MET A 24 11.93 7.16 9.65
C MET A 24 11.27 6.54 10.90
N MET A 25 10.37 5.56 10.75
CA MET A 25 9.74 4.91 11.89
C MET A 25 10.66 3.84 12.47
N ASP A 26 11.13 4.08 13.69
CA ASP A 26 11.91 3.11 14.46
C ASP A 26 11.07 1.87 14.82
N GLY A 27 11.72 0.71 14.82
CA GLY A 27 11.09 -0.56 15.19
C GLY A 27 10.33 -1.26 14.06
N TYR A 28 10.17 -0.63 12.88
CA TYR A 28 9.49 -1.23 11.75
C TYR A 28 10.40 -1.39 10.52
N ILE A 29 10.15 -2.43 9.75
CA ILE A 29 10.81 -2.68 8.46
C ILE A 29 9.85 -2.25 7.35
N LEU A 30 10.24 -1.24 6.58
CA LEU A 30 9.55 -0.85 5.36
C LEU A 30 10.05 -1.69 4.18
N LYS A 31 9.12 -2.35 3.47
CA LYS A 31 9.37 -2.95 2.14
C LYS A 31 8.47 -2.24 1.11
N SER A 32 8.95 -2.10 -0.12
CA SER A 32 8.17 -1.54 -1.22
C SER A 32 8.21 -2.42 -2.47
N ASN A 33 7.17 -2.35 -3.30
CA ASN A 33 7.06 -3.05 -4.59
C ASN A 33 7.32 -4.56 -4.51
N ARG A 34 6.97 -5.16 -3.37
CA ARG A 34 7.23 -6.57 -3.09
C ARG A 34 6.21 -7.42 -3.85
N GLU A 35 6.71 -8.33 -4.67
CA GLU A 35 5.90 -9.44 -5.21
C GLU A 35 5.43 -10.31 -4.04
N SER A 36 4.11 -10.46 -3.91
CA SER A 36 3.48 -11.31 -2.90
C SER A 36 2.11 -11.77 -3.38
N GLY A 37 1.78 -13.05 -3.16
CA GLY A 37 0.49 -13.60 -3.63
C GLY A 37 0.38 -13.57 -5.15
N LEU A 38 -0.61 -12.84 -5.69
CA LEU A 38 -0.89 -12.73 -7.13
C LEU A 38 -0.52 -11.36 -7.74
N GLY A 39 0.31 -10.56 -7.06
CA GLY A 39 0.68 -9.23 -7.53
C GLY A 39 1.79 -8.56 -6.72
N ARG A 40 1.87 -7.23 -6.83
CA ARG A 40 2.85 -6.39 -6.12
C ARG A 40 2.11 -5.42 -5.24
N SER A 41 2.41 -5.44 -3.94
CA SER A 41 1.93 -4.39 -3.03
C SER A 41 2.84 -3.18 -3.15
N ASP A 42 2.26 -1.99 -2.99
CA ASP A 42 3.05 -0.76 -2.99
C ASP A 42 3.98 -0.70 -1.78
N LEU A 43 3.43 -0.74 -0.56
CA LEU A 43 4.19 -0.60 0.68
C LEU A 43 3.75 -1.62 1.74
N LEU A 44 4.74 -2.17 2.44
CA LEU A 44 4.56 -3.01 3.62
C LEU A 44 5.34 -2.41 4.77
N LEU A 45 4.68 -2.21 5.91
CA LEU A 45 5.33 -1.82 7.16
C LEU A 45 5.19 -2.97 8.15
N LEU A 46 6.31 -3.59 8.49
CA LEU A 46 6.36 -4.84 9.23
C LEU A 46 6.99 -4.61 10.60
N SER A 47 6.32 -5.06 11.65
CA SER A 47 6.91 -5.11 13.00
C SER A 47 8.01 -6.18 13.07
N PRO A 48 8.77 -6.26 14.17
CA PRO A 48 9.56 -7.43 14.47
C PRO A 48 8.67 -8.69 14.48
N ALA A 49 9.22 -9.81 14.04
CA ALA A 49 8.46 -11.05 13.87
C ALA A 49 7.78 -11.55 15.16
N TYR A 50 8.34 -11.25 16.34
CA TYR A 50 7.73 -11.62 17.62
C TYR A 50 6.50 -10.78 18.00
N GLU A 51 6.32 -9.60 17.39
CA GLU A 51 5.11 -8.79 17.53
C GLU A 51 4.05 -9.19 16.49
N GLY A 52 4.49 -9.71 15.33
CA GLY A 52 3.63 -10.35 14.32
C GLY A 52 2.63 -9.42 13.63
N VAL A 53 2.88 -8.10 13.61
CA VAL A 53 2.03 -7.09 12.97
C VAL A 53 2.54 -6.73 11.58
N ALA A 54 1.66 -6.80 10.58
CA ALA A 54 1.91 -6.37 9.21
C ALA A 54 0.88 -5.35 8.76
N VAL A 55 1.36 -4.19 8.32
CA VAL A 55 0.55 -3.17 7.66
C VAL A 55 0.78 -3.27 6.15
N ILE A 56 -0.28 -3.46 5.38
CA ILE A 56 -0.23 -3.56 3.91
C ILE A 56 -0.94 -2.35 3.34
N MET A 57 -0.24 -1.60 2.48
CA MET A 57 -0.73 -0.38 1.87
C MET A 57 -0.74 -0.50 0.36
N GLU A 58 -1.84 -0.05 -0.24
CA GLU A 58 -1.99 0.10 -1.69
C GLU A 58 -2.48 1.52 -1.98
N LEU A 59 -1.87 2.16 -2.97
CA LEU A 59 -2.10 3.54 -3.36
C LEU A 59 -2.88 3.58 -4.68
N LYS A 60 -3.72 4.60 -4.81
CA LYS A 60 -4.38 4.98 -6.06
C LYS A 60 -4.39 6.48 -6.25
N ILE A 61 -4.42 6.92 -7.50
CA ILE A 61 -4.68 8.33 -7.83
C ILE A 61 -6.07 8.49 -8.41
N ALA A 62 -6.86 9.35 -7.77
CA ALA A 62 -8.16 9.74 -8.27
C ALA A 62 -8.01 10.93 -9.25
N ASP A 63 -8.79 10.93 -10.32
CA ASP A 63 -8.81 12.04 -11.30
C ASP A 63 -9.71 13.20 -10.84
N SER A 64 -10.59 12.94 -9.87
CA SER A 64 -11.50 13.92 -9.31
C SER A 64 -11.72 13.69 -7.81
N PHE A 65 -12.14 14.75 -7.11
CA PHE A 65 -12.51 14.64 -5.70
C PHE A 65 -13.64 13.63 -5.46
N ALA A 66 -14.58 13.52 -6.39
CA ALA A 66 -15.71 12.58 -6.30
C ALA A 66 -15.25 11.11 -6.28
N GLN A 67 -14.18 10.78 -7.01
CA GLN A 67 -13.64 9.42 -7.09
C GLN A 67 -12.75 9.04 -5.89
N LEU A 68 -12.31 10.01 -5.08
CA LEU A 68 -11.30 9.81 -4.04
C LEU A 68 -11.67 8.69 -3.04
N ASN A 69 -12.94 8.62 -2.64
CA ASN A 69 -13.41 7.58 -1.72
C ASN A 69 -13.45 6.19 -2.39
N ASP A 70 -13.92 6.13 -3.62
CA ASP A 70 -14.11 4.86 -4.32
C ASP A 70 -12.77 4.28 -4.76
N SER A 71 -11.82 5.12 -5.17
CA SER A 71 -10.43 4.71 -5.44
C SER A 71 -9.73 4.16 -4.20
N ALA A 72 -9.97 4.72 -3.00
CA ALA A 72 -9.43 4.15 -1.77
C ALA A 72 -10.05 2.78 -1.45
N ARG A 73 -11.35 2.58 -1.71
CA ARG A 73 -11.99 1.26 -1.58
C ARG A 73 -11.44 0.27 -2.60
N GLN A 74 -11.20 0.69 -3.84
CA GLN A 74 -10.60 -0.16 -4.86
C GLN A 74 -9.20 -0.63 -4.46
N ALA A 75 -8.37 0.24 -3.89
CA ALA A 75 -7.07 -0.13 -3.34
C ALA A 75 -7.18 -1.22 -2.28
N LEU A 76 -8.14 -1.09 -1.36
CA LEU A 76 -8.40 -2.08 -0.32
C LEU A 76 -8.90 -3.43 -0.88
N CYS A 77 -9.81 -3.38 -1.86
CA CYS A 77 -10.27 -4.57 -2.57
C CYS A 77 -9.09 -5.27 -3.27
N GLN A 78 -8.21 -4.52 -3.92
CA GLN A 78 -7.04 -5.06 -4.59
C GLN A 78 -6.12 -5.81 -3.62
N ILE A 79 -5.84 -5.26 -2.42
CA ILE A 79 -5.04 -5.96 -1.38
C ILE A 79 -5.62 -7.34 -1.08
N LYS A 80 -6.95 -7.42 -0.88
CA LYS A 80 -7.66 -8.65 -0.53
C LYS A 80 -7.70 -9.65 -1.69
N GLU A 81 -8.03 -9.18 -2.89
CA GLU A 81 -8.12 -10.02 -4.09
C GLU A 81 -6.76 -10.63 -4.45
N LYS A 82 -5.69 -9.85 -4.31
CA LYS A 82 -4.33 -10.29 -4.61
C LYS A 82 -3.66 -11.06 -3.47
N LYS A 83 -4.28 -11.08 -2.28
CA LYS A 83 -3.84 -11.82 -1.10
C LYS A 83 -2.39 -11.50 -0.71
N TYR A 84 -2.07 -10.21 -0.64
CA TYR A 84 -0.72 -9.74 -0.28
C TYR A 84 -0.25 -10.19 1.11
N ASP A 85 -1.18 -10.61 1.96
CA ASP A 85 -0.92 -11.17 3.28
C ASP A 85 -0.52 -12.66 3.27
N ALA A 86 -0.69 -13.37 2.15
CA ALA A 86 -0.51 -14.82 2.09
C ALA A 86 0.91 -15.27 2.47
N GLU A 87 1.94 -14.64 1.93
CA GLU A 87 3.33 -14.95 2.26
C GLU A 87 3.70 -14.49 3.68
N LEU A 88 3.17 -13.35 4.11
CA LEU A 88 3.42 -12.81 5.45
C LEU A 88 2.87 -13.74 6.53
N LYS A 89 1.74 -14.41 6.29
CA LYS A 89 1.23 -15.46 7.19
C LYS A 89 2.22 -16.61 7.37
N LEU A 90 2.93 -16.99 6.31
CA LEU A 90 3.97 -18.04 6.37
C LEU A 90 5.24 -17.55 7.08
N GLU A 91 5.53 -16.25 7.02
CA GLU A 91 6.63 -15.60 7.73
C GLU A 91 6.35 -15.37 9.24
N GLY A 92 5.15 -15.71 9.73
CA GLY A 92 4.78 -15.63 11.14
C GLY A 92 4.00 -14.38 11.55
N TYR A 93 3.65 -13.50 10.60
CA TYR A 93 2.72 -12.39 10.87
C TYR A 93 1.31 -12.94 11.06
N HIS A 94 0.61 -12.45 12.08
CA HIS A 94 -0.72 -12.93 12.45
C HIS A 94 -1.74 -11.79 12.64
N THR A 95 -1.26 -10.55 12.73
CA THR A 95 -2.09 -9.36 12.83
C THR A 95 -1.88 -8.52 11.58
N PHE A 96 -2.96 -8.27 10.83
CA PHE A 96 -2.92 -7.57 9.56
C PHE A 96 -3.77 -6.31 9.62
N ILE A 97 -3.22 -5.21 9.11
CA ILE A 97 -3.95 -3.95 8.89
C ILE A 97 -3.82 -3.62 7.41
N TYR A 98 -4.94 -3.44 6.73
CA TYR A 98 -4.99 -3.14 5.31
C TYR A 98 -5.37 -1.68 5.11
N TYR A 99 -4.52 -0.91 4.43
CA TYR A 99 -4.78 0.48 4.08
C TYR A 99 -4.97 0.63 2.58
N GLY A 100 -6.19 0.97 2.17
CA GLY A 100 -6.47 1.51 0.85
C GLY A 100 -6.33 3.03 0.89
N ILE A 101 -5.36 3.56 0.15
CA ILE A 101 -5.02 4.99 0.14
C ILE A 101 -5.31 5.55 -1.25
N SER A 102 -6.02 6.68 -1.31
CA SER A 102 -6.21 7.41 -2.57
C SER A 102 -5.83 8.88 -2.44
N PHE A 103 -5.16 9.41 -3.46
CA PHE A 103 -4.74 10.79 -3.55
C PHE A 103 -5.47 11.54 -4.67
N TYR A 104 -5.82 12.80 -4.40
CA TYR A 104 -6.26 13.78 -5.39
C TYR A 104 -5.64 15.13 -5.06
N LYS A 105 -4.61 15.52 -5.82
CA LYS A 105 -3.83 16.74 -5.55
C LYS A 105 -3.33 16.72 -4.10
N LYS A 106 -3.69 17.71 -3.27
CA LYS A 106 -3.29 17.79 -1.86
C LYS A 106 -4.23 17.05 -0.89
N LEU A 107 -5.25 16.37 -1.41
CA LEU A 107 -6.21 15.62 -0.60
C LEU A 107 -5.86 14.14 -0.62
N CYS A 108 -6.08 13.47 0.51
CA CYS A 108 -5.88 12.05 0.67
C CYS A 108 -7.08 11.44 1.40
N ARG A 109 -7.50 10.25 0.98
CA ARG A 109 -8.48 9.42 1.66
C ARG A 109 -7.83 8.09 2.00
N VAL A 110 -7.97 7.68 3.26
CA VAL A 110 -7.52 6.39 3.76
C VAL A 110 -8.73 5.61 4.25
N ILE A 111 -8.80 4.34 3.86
CA ILE A 111 -9.74 3.36 4.41
C ILE A 111 -8.91 2.22 4.97
N ALA A 112 -9.26 1.80 6.19
CA ALA A 112 -8.54 0.78 6.94
C ALA A 112 -9.48 -0.37 7.30
N GLU A 113 -8.96 -1.59 7.21
CA GLU A 113 -9.61 -2.82 7.70
C GLU A 113 -8.62 -3.74 8.41
#